data_AF-A0A1U7ETE0-F1
#
_entry.id   AF-A0A1U7ETE0-F1
#
_cell.length_a   1.000
_cell.length_b   1.000
_cell.length_c   1.000
_cell.angle_alpha   90.00
_cell.angle_beta   90.00
_cell.angle_gamma   90.00
#
_symmetry.space_group_name_H-M   'P 1'
#
loop_
_entity.id
_entity.type
_entity.pdbx_description
1 polymer ?
#
loop_
_entity_poly.entity_id
_entity_poly.type
_entity_poly.pdbx_seq_one_letter_code
_entity_poly.pdbx_strand_id
1 'polypeptide(L)'
;MPDRGQLSLSIVEAGVGVVFVLAVALGFALGVPAPDTETPQLDAYADDVATVLANEPPRHGGETRLEEVTRSPAAFDRERDALESRVDRLLSANLMYRLETPHGAVGYERPAGSPAGQATAPTAGGEVRVWVWHV
;
A
#
# COMPACT_ATOMS: atom_id res chain seq x y z
N MET A 1 52.97 43.59 10.42
CA MET A 1 52.72 42.19 10.82
C MET A 1 51.22 42.01 10.86
N PRO A 2 50.63 41.00 10.20
CA PRO A 2 49.19 40.87 10.19
C PRO A 2 48.74 40.50 11.60
N ASP A 3 47.89 41.36 12.16
CA ASP A 3 47.24 41.21 13.44
C ASP A 3 46.30 40.00 13.35
N ARG A 4 46.79 38.82 13.77
CA ARG A 4 45.94 37.63 13.84
C ARG A 4 45.13 37.76 15.12
N GLY A 5 43.95 38.36 15.04
CA GLY A 5 43.03 38.50 16.16
C GLY A 5 42.78 37.15 16.82
N GLN A 6 43.46 36.90 17.95
CA GLN A 6 43.29 35.68 18.72
C GLN A 6 42.02 35.83 19.55
N LEU A 7 40.92 35.29 19.05
CA LEU A 7 39.72 35.10 19.85
C LEU A 7 40.06 34.20 21.05
N SER A 8 39.56 34.56 22.24
CA SER A 8 39.69 33.67 23.39
C SER A 8 38.99 32.35 23.07
N LEU A 9 39.63 31.23 23.44
CA LEU A 9 39.10 29.88 23.20
C LEU A 9 37.67 29.73 23.74
N SER A 10 37.36 30.35 24.87
CA SER A 10 36.03 30.35 25.50
C SER A 10 34.95 30.99 24.63
N ILE A 11 35.28 32.05 23.87
CA ILE A 11 34.33 32.68 22.94
C ILE A 11 34.03 31.74 21.77
N VAL A 12 35.05 31.04 21.28
CA VAL A 12 34.88 30.07 20.18
C VAL A 12 34.00 28.91 20.65
N GLU A 13 34.28 28.35 21.83
CA GLU A 13 33.50 27.26 22.41
C GLU A 13 32.04 27.65 22.65
N ALA A 14 31.79 28.81 23.23
CA ALA A 14 30.42 29.32 23.43
C ALA A 14 29.71 29.53 22.09
N GLY A 15 30.40 30.09 21.09
CA GLY A 15 29.84 30.25 19.75
C GLY A 15 29.45 28.92 19.11
N VAL A 16 30.32 27.90 19.21
CA VAL A 16 30.03 26.55 18.71
C VAL A 16 28.84 25.93 19.45
N GLY A 17 28.77 26.06 20.78
CA GLY A 17 27.66 25.56 21.57
C GLY A 17 26.32 26.17 21.17
N VAL A 18 26.28 27.49 20.97
CA VAL A 18 25.07 28.20 20.51
C VAL A 18 24.65 27.74 19.11
N VAL A 19 25.59 27.65 18.17
CA VAL A 19 25.31 27.18 16.81
C VAL A 19 24.81 25.73 16.82
N PHE A 20 25.38 24.87 17.65
CA PHE A 20 24.96 23.47 17.78
C PHE A 20 23.53 23.35 18.33
N VAL A 21 23.23 24.07 19.41
CA VAL A 21 21.87 24.09 19.99
C VAL A 21 20.87 24.63 18.97
N LEU A 22 21.22 25.71 18.25
CA LEU A 22 20.37 26.26 17.21
C LEU A 22 20.13 25.25 16.08
N ALA A 23 21.18 24.55 15.63
CA ALA A 23 21.08 23.53 14.58
C ALA A 23 20.17 22.36 14.99
N VAL A 24 20.28 21.89 16.24
CA VAL A 24 19.39 20.85 16.79
C VAL A 24 17.95 21.36 16.87
N ALA A 25 17.76 22.58 17.39
CA ALA A 25 16.43 23.19 17.48
C ALA A 25 15.79 23.38 16.10
N LEU A 26 16.56 23.80 15.09
CA LEU A 26 16.13 23.89 13.70
C LEU A 26 15.76 22.51 13.13
N GLY A 27 16.50 21.45 13.47
CA GLY A 27 16.15 20.08 13.08
C GLY A 27 14.77 19.64 13.60
N PHE A 28 14.45 19.97 14.84
CA PHE A 28 13.11 19.70 15.40
C PHE A 28 12.03 20.65 14.88
N ALA A 29 12.35 21.93 14.69
CA ALA A 29 11.40 22.95 14.24
C ALA A 29 11.00 22.79 12.78
N LEU A 30 11.94 22.38 11.92
CA LEU A 30 11.68 22.09 10.51
C LEU A 30 11.10 20.68 10.32
N GLY A 31 11.36 19.78 11.27
CA GLY A 31 10.90 18.39 11.23
C GLY A 31 11.56 17.57 10.12
N VAL A 32 11.20 16.29 10.08
CA VAL A 32 11.55 15.40 8.97
C VAL A 32 10.28 15.24 8.13
N PRO A 33 10.35 15.26 6.78
CA PRO A 33 9.20 14.94 5.95
C PRO A 33 8.58 13.62 6.41
N ALA A 34 7.25 13.58 6.56
CA ALA A 34 6.56 12.34 6.86
C ALA A 34 6.86 11.31 5.74
N PRO A 35 7.08 10.03 6.08
CA PRO A 35 7.23 9.00 5.05
C PRO A 35 5.96 8.95 4.20
N ASP A 36 6.12 8.75 2.89
CA ASP A 36 5.00 8.50 1.99
C ASP A 36 4.45 7.09 2.26
N THR A 37 3.36 7.03 3.04
CA THR A 37 2.74 5.78 3.49
C THR A 37 1.53 5.37 2.65
N GLU A 38 1.14 6.16 1.65
CA GLU A 38 -0.10 5.91 0.90
C GLU A 38 -0.05 4.60 0.12
N THR A 39 0.98 4.43 -0.72
CA THR A 39 1.12 3.18 -1.50
C THR A 39 1.34 1.95 -0.60
N PRO A 40 2.23 1.99 0.42
CA PRO A 40 2.36 0.88 1.37
C PRO A 40 1.05 0.49 2.08
N GLN A 41 0.19 1.48 2.39
CA GLN A 41 -1.11 1.20 3.00
C GLN A 41 -2.08 0.55 2.00
N LEU A 42 -2.11 1.04 0.76
CA LEU A 42 -2.93 0.43 -0.30
C LEU A 42 -2.47 -1.00 -0.62
N ASP A 43 -1.16 -1.27 -0.61
CA ASP A 43 -0.60 -2.62 -0.77
C ASP A 43 -1.10 -3.54 0.34
N ALA A 44 -1.10 -3.07 1.59
CA ALA A 44 -1.63 -3.84 2.72
C ALA A 44 -3.12 -4.15 2.55
N TYR A 45 -3.94 -3.19 2.09
CA TYR A 45 -5.35 -3.48 1.80
C TYR A 45 -5.54 -4.49 0.67
N ALA A 46 -4.74 -4.41 -0.40
CA ALA A 46 -4.78 -5.39 -1.47
C ALA A 46 -4.40 -6.79 -0.99
N ASP A 47 -3.37 -6.88 -0.14
CA ASP A 47 -2.87 -8.14 0.44
C ASP A 47 -3.87 -8.75 1.42
N ASP A 48 -4.54 -7.95 2.25
CA ASP A 48 -5.59 -8.39 3.17
C ASP A 48 -6.76 -9.01 2.39
N VAL A 49 -7.21 -8.36 1.32
CA VAL A 49 -8.28 -8.91 0.46
C VAL A 49 -7.84 -10.22 -0.17
N ALA A 50 -6.63 -10.27 -0.74
CA ALA A 50 -6.09 -11.47 -1.36
C ALA A 50 -5.98 -12.62 -0.34
N THR A 51 -5.47 -12.33 0.85
CA THR A 51 -5.31 -13.29 1.95
C THR A 51 -6.64 -13.81 2.45
N VAL A 52 -7.64 -12.95 2.67
CA VAL A 52 -8.97 -13.39 3.10
C VAL A 52 -9.58 -14.32 2.06
N LEU A 53 -9.57 -13.94 0.78
CA LEU A 53 -10.14 -14.78 -0.28
C LEU A 53 -9.35 -16.08 -0.49
N ALA A 54 -8.04 -16.07 -0.28
CA ALA A 54 -7.20 -17.26 -0.37
C ALA A 54 -7.47 -18.26 0.77
N ASN A 55 -8.09 -17.83 1.88
CA ASN A 55 -8.40 -18.70 3.01
C ASN A 55 -9.91 -18.94 3.19
N GLU A 56 -10.75 -18.22 2.46
CA GLU A 56 -12.20 -18.37 2.53
C GLU A 56 -12.65 -19.64 1.79
N PRO A 57 -13.54 -20.47 2.37
CA PRO A 57 -14.03 -21.66 1.69
C PRO A 57 -14.79 -21.30 0.41
N PRO A 58 -14.75 -22.16 -0.62
CA PRO A 58 -15.51 -21.97 -1.85
C PRO A 58 -17.01 -22.17 -1.60
N ARG A 59 -17.83 -21.69 -2.52
CA ARG A 59 -19.29 -21.89 -2.46
C ARG A 59 -19.73 -23.19 -3.14
N HIS A 60 -19.06 -23.60 -4.21
CA HIS A 60 -19.46 -24.79 -4.97
C HIS A 60 -18.32 -25.78 -5.24
N GLY A 61 -17.05 -25.34 -5.18
CA GLY A 61 -15.93 -26.28 -5.16
C GLY A 61 -14.57 -25.63 -5.30
N GLY A 62 -13.52 -26.30 -4.85
CA GLY A 62 -12.21 -25.71 -4.61
C GLY A 62 -11.74 -26.08 -3.22
N GLU A 63 -10.53 -25.68 -2.88
CA GLU A 63 -10.13 -25.55 -1.49
C GLU A 63 -10.47 -24.14 -0.99
N THR A 64 -10.42 -23.15 -1.88
CA THR A 64 -10.57 -21.72 -1.52
C THR A 64 -11.44 -20.95 -2.51
N ARG A 65 -11.86 -19.76 -2.11
CA ARG A 65 -12.62 -18.84 -2.95
C ARG A 65 -11.84 -18.40 -4.19
N LEU A 66 -10.52 -18.16 -4.05
CA LEU A 66 -9.68 -17.80 -5.18
C LEU A 66 -9.51 -18.98 -6.16
N GLU A 67 -9.34 -20.20 -5.67
CA GLU A 67 -9.26 -21.38 -6.54
C GLU A 67 -10.55 -21.64 -7.31
N GLU A 68 -11.70 -21.37 -6.69
CA GLU A 68 -12.99 -21.54 -7.37
C GLU A 68 -13.09 -20.63 -8.59
N VAL A 69 -12.70 -19.37 -8.46
CA VAL A 69 -12.82 -18.36 -9.52
C VAL A 69 -11.72 -18.46 -10.59
N THR A 70 -10.59 -19.07 -10.28
CA THR A 70 -9.52 -19.33 -11.26
C THR A 70 -9.63 -20.69 -11.95
N ARG A 71 -10.51 -21.59 -11.50
CA ARG A 71 -10.61 -22.95 -12.07
C ARG A 71 -11.04 -22.97 -13.54
N SER A 72 -12.03 -22.17 -13.90
CA SER A 72 -12.59 -22.18 -15.26
C SER A 72 -13.43 -20.92 -15.54
N PRO A 73 -13.65 -20.55 -16.82
CA PRO A 73 -14.53 -19.44 -17.17
C PRO A 73 -15.95 -19.57 -16.62
N ALA A 74 -16.55 -20.76 -16.70
CA ALA A 74 -17.90 -20.98 -16.18
C ALA A 74 -17.99 -20.85 -14.66
N ALA A 75 -16.93 -21.22 -13.93
CA ALA A 75 -16.87 -21.02 -12.48
C ALA A 75 -16.71 -19.54 -12.13
N PHE A 76 -15.87 -18.81 -12.88
CA PHE A 76 -15.74 -17.35 -12.73
C PHE A 76 -17.08 -16.64 -12.97
N ASP A 77 -17.74 -16.91 -14.09
CA ASP A 77 -19.01 -16.27 -14.45
C ASP A 77 -20.11 -16.52 -13.41
N ARG A 78 -20.19 -17.73 -12.86
CA ARG A 78 -21.14 -18.08 -11.80
C ARG A 78 -20.85 -17.35 -10.49
N GLU A 79 -19.58 -17.19 -10.13
CA GLU A 79 -19.18 -16.60 -8.86
C GLU A 79 -19.00 -15.09 -8.89
N ARG A 80 -18.99 -14.47 -10.08
CA ARG A 80 -18.63 -13.07 -10.31
C ARG A 80 -19.34 -12.09 -9.35
N ASP A 81 -20.67 -12.10 -9.33
CA ASP A 81 -21.48 -11.17 -8.51
C ASP A 81 -21.25 -11.37 -7.01
N ALA A 82 -21.01 -12.63 -6.61
CA ALA A 82 -20.76 -12.98 -5.22
C ALA A 82 -19.35 -12.64 -4.78
N LEU A 83 -18.38 -12.70 -5.70
CA LEU A 83 -17.02 -12.22 -5.49
C LEU A 83 -17.03 -10.69 -5.33
N GLU A 84 -17.74 -9.97 -6.21
CA GLU A 84 -17.91 -8.52 -6.15
C GLU A 84 -18.50 -8.10 -4.80
N SER A 85 -19.66 -8.64 -4.46
CA SER A 85 -20.33 -8.38 -3.18
C SER A 85 -19.47 -8.72 -1.97
N ARG A 86 -18.54 -9.68 -2.10
CA ARG A 86 -17.64 -10.07 -1.00
C ARG A 86 -16.52 -9.06 -0.82
N VAL A 87 -15.90 -8.61 -1.90
CA VAL A 87 -14.83 -7.61 -1.87
C VAL A 87 -15.37 -6.26 -1.41
N ASP A 88 -16.58 -5.87 -1.84
CA ASP A 88 -17.27 -4.66 -1.35
C ASP A 88 -17.48 -4.64 0.17
N ARG A 89 -17.60 -5.82 0.81
CA ARG A 89 -17.71 -5.93 2.27
C ARG A 89 -16.37 -5.97 2.99
N LEU A 90 -15.29 -6.29 2.28
CA LEU A 90 -13.93 -6.32 2.84
C LEU A 90 -13.29 -4.95 2.81
N LEU A 91 -13.53 -4.19 1.74
CA LEU A 91 -12.96 -2.86 1.56
C LEU A 91 -13.88 -1.78 2.14
N SER A 92 -13.26 -0.72 2.64
CA SER A 92 -14.00 0.47 3.07
C SER A 92 -14.56 1.23 1.86
N ALA A 93 -15.64 2.00 2.07
CA ALA A 93 -16.34 2.72 1.01
C ALA A 93 -15.52 3.80 0.26
N ASN A 94 -14.36 4.21 0.80
CA ASN A 94 -13.45 5.16 0.16
C ASN A 94 -12.35 4.48 -0.68
N LEU A 95 -12.48 3.18 -0.95
CA LEU A 95 -11.56 2.42 -1.77
C LEU A 95 -12.29 1.86 -2.99
N MET A 96 -11.62 1.97 -4.13
CA MET A 96 -11.94 1.27 -5.36
C MET A 96 -10.98 0.10 -5.52
N TYR A 97 -11.41 -0.92 -6.27
CA TYR A 97 -10.60 -2.08 -6.52
C TYR A 97 -10.80 -2.64 -7.92
N ARG A 98 -9.82 -3.45 -8.31
CA ARG A 98 -9.91 -4.37 -9.44
C ARG A 98 -9.33 -5.71 -9.02
N LEU A 99 -10.04 -6.79 -9.29
CA LEU A 99 -9.56 -8.15 -9.11
C LEU A 99 -9.54 -8.81 -10.48
N GLU A 100 -8.34 -9.12 -10.98
CA GLU A 100 -8.14 -9.85 -12.23
C GLU A 100 -7.84 -11.31 -11.96
N THR A 101 -8.50 -12.18 -12.71
CA THR A 101 -8.26 -13.61 -12.79
C THR A 101 -7.90 -13.98 -14.23
N PRO A 102 -7.43 -15.21 -14.50
CA PRO A 102 -7.20 -15.66 -15.88
C PRO A 102 -8.46 -15.66 -16.76
N HIS A 103 -9.65 -15.66 -16.15
CA HIS A 103 -10.92 -15.82 -16.87
C HIS A 103 -11.77 -14.55 -16.92
N GLY A 104 -11.34 -13.48 -16.25
CA GLY A 104 -12.08 -12.22 -16.21
C GLY A 104 -11.72 -11.35 -15.01
N ALA A 105 -12.40 -10.21 -14.90
CA ALA A 105 -12.16 -9.22 -13.86
C ALA A 105 -13.44 -8.79 -13.12
N VAL A 106 -13.28 -8.38 -11.87
CA VAL A 106 -14.33 -7.81 -11.01
C VAL A 106 -13.88 -6.45 -10.48
N GLY A 107 -14.83 -5.53 -10.28
CA GLY A 107 -14.57 -4.17 -9.85
C GLY A 107 -14.41 -3.19 -11.01
N TYR A 108 -13.64 -2.14 -10.78
CA TYR A 108 -13.61 -0.95 -11.64
C TYR A 108 -12.40 -0.95 -12.57
N GLU A 109 -12.52 -0.31 -13.73
CA GLU A 109 -11.36 -0.03 -14.58
C GLU A 109 -10.42 0.93 -13.84
N ARG A 110 -9.14 0.57 -13.74
CA ARG A 110 -8.17 1.39 -13.02
C ARG A 110 -7.92 2.72 -13.77
N PRO A 111 -8.09 3.88 -13.13
CA PRO A 111 -7.72 5.17 -13.72
C PRO A 111 -6.21 5.21 -14.04
N ALA A 112 -5.85 5.75 -15.20
CA ALA A 112 -4.43 5.92 -15.54
C ALA A 112 -3.79 6.97 -14.62
N GLY A 113 -2.66 6.63 -14.00
CA GLY A 113 -1.85 7.56 -13.21
C GLY A 113 -2.27 7.75 -11.74
N SER A 114 -3.28 7.04 -11.25
CA SER A 114 -3.59 7.02 -9.81
C SER A 114 -2.63 6.11 -9.05
N PRO A 115 -2.08 6.52 -7.89
CA PRO A 115 -1.46 5.61 -6.95
C PRO A 115 -2.42 4.46 -6.65
N ALA A 116 -1.91 3.23 -6.71
CA ALA A 116 -2.67 2.03 -6.43
C ALA A 116 -1.74 1.04 -5.76
N GLY A 117 -2.24 0.43 -4.69
CA GLY A 117 -1.62 -0.74 -4.10
C GLY A 117 -1.95 -1.98 -4.92
N GLN A 118 -1.10 -3.00 -4.83
CA GLN A 118 -1.29 -4.25 -5.53
C GLN A 118 -0.87 -5.46 -4.69
N ALA A 119 -1.59 -6.57 -4.88
CA ALA A 119 -1.22 -7.87 -4.37
C ALA A 119 -1.46 -8.93 -5.44
N THR A 120 -0.63 -9.97 -5.46
CA THR A 120 -0.78 -11.13 -6.33
C THR A 120 -0.85 -12.38 -5.48
N ALA A 121 -1.94 -13.14 -5.61
CA ALA A 121 -2.12 -14.42 -4.97
C ALA A 121 -2.04 -15.57 -6.00
N PRO A 122 -1.10 -16.50 -5.84
CA PRO A 122 -1.05 -17.70 -6.68
C PRO A 122 -2.18 -18.66 -6.30
N THR A 123 -2.77 -19.32 -7.31
CA THR A 123 -3.73 -20.42 -7.12
C THR A 123 -3.38 -21.58 -8.06
N ALA A 124 -3.95 -22.76 -7.82
CA ALA A 124 -3.81 -23.89 -8.76
C ALA A 124 -4.35 -23.59 -10.17
N GLY A 125 -5.32 -22.67 -10.30
CA GLY A 125 -5.94 -22.26 -11.57
C GLY A 125 -5.28 -21.05 -12.24
N GLY A 126 -4.22 -20.48 -11.66
CA GLY A 126 -3.53 -19.29 -12.15
C GLY A 126 -3.42 -18.19 -11.10
N GLU A 127 -2.86 -17.04 -11.49
CA GLU A 127 -2.67 -15.91 -10.56
C GLU A 127 -3.92 -15.04 -10.48
N VAL A 128 -4.22 -14.57 -9.27
CA VAL A 128 -5.20 -13.52 -9.02
C VAL A 128 -4.46 -12.26 -8.63
N ARG A 129 -4.78 -11.16 -9.31
CA ARG A 129 -4.14 -9.87 -9.08
C ARG A 129 -5.17 -8.87 -8.59
N VAL A 130 -4.90 -8.26 -7.44
CA VAL A 130 -5.77 -7.30 -6.77
C VAL A 130 -5.10 -5.95 -6.82
N TRP A 131 -5.82 -4.93 -7.27
CA TRP A 131 -5.44 -3.53 -7.11
C TRP A 131 -6.44 -2.82 -6.24
N VAL A 132 -5.95 -1.88 -5.45
CA VAL A 132 -6.76 -1.02 -4.58
C VAL A 132 -6.28 0.41 -4.70
N TRP A 133 -7.19 1.37 -4.82
CA TRP A 133 -6.90 2.80 -4.89
C TRP A 133 -8.01 3.61 -4.23
N HIS A 134 -7.75 4.88 -3.90
CA HIS A 134 -8.78 5.77 -3.39
C HIS A 134 -9.75 6.22 -4.50
N VAL A 135 -11.00 6.49 -4.12
CA VAL A 135 -12.03 7.06 -5.02
C VAL A 135 -11.62 8.44 -5.55
#